data_AF-A0A258AAG9-F1
#
_entry.id   AF-A0A258AAG9-F1
#
_cell.length_a   1.000
_cell.length_b   1.000
_cell.length_c   1.000
_cell.angle_alpha   90.00
_cell.angle_beta   90.00
_cell.angle_gamma   90.00
#
_symmetry.space_group_name_H-M   'P 1'
#
loop_
_entity.id
_entity.type
_entity.pdbx_description
1 polymer ?
#
loop_
_entity_poly.entity_id
_entity_poly.type
_entity_poly.pdbx_seq_one_letter_code
_entity_poly.pdbx_strand_id
1 'polypeptide(L)'
;MMTRTAMTSFRNAVCFDATGTVKTIIDLVPLRDLTWRDRMMPWRPFPVRLTLQPGPNLSIEDVRDRLLSILRGDSEIADFLKMPIDDAIARVQAAHSPSEIIEAARVTSFTRMRWGKSWGSIG
;
A
#
# COMPACT_ATOMS: atom_id res chain seq x y z
N MET A 1 -8.86 -20.42 14.15
CA MET A 1 -8.38 -19.16 14.75
C MET A 1 -7.42 -18.50 13.77
N MET A 2 -7.95 -17.87 12.71
CA MET A 2 -7.19 -16.95 11.83
C MET A 2 -7.81 -15.58 12.09
N THR A 3 -7.44 -14.92 13.20
CA THR A 3 -8.36 -13.98 13.86
C THR A 3 -7.72 -12.75 14.52
N ARG A 4 -6.45 -12.44 14.30
CA ARG A 4 -5.87 -11.18 14.82
C ARG A 4 -4.59 -10.79 14.10
N THR A 5 -3.78 -11.80 13.78
CA THR A 5 -2.39 -11.65 13.32
C THR A 5 -2.25 -10.84 12.04
N ALA A 6 -3.04 -11.12 11.00
CA ALA A 6 -2.98 -10.38 9.74
C ALA A 6 -3.49 -8.94 9.87
N MET A 7 -4.47 -8.67 10.74
CA MET A 7 -4.98 -7.31 10.98
C MET A 7 -4.01 -6.49 11.84
N THR A 8 -3.30 -7.13 12.77
CA THR A 8 -2.20 -6.49 13.52
C THR A 8 -0.97 -6.20 12.67
N SER A 9 -0.74 -6.93 11.58
CA SER A 9 0.39 -6.68 10.67
C SER A 9 0.32 -5.33 9.95
N PHE A 10 -0.88 -4.78 9.77
CA PHE A 10 -1.07 -3.46 9.13
C PHE A 10 -1.14 -2.31 10.14
N ARG A 11 -1.22 -2.62 11.44
CA ARG A 11 -1.22 -1.58 12.47
C ARG A 11 0.14 -0.90 12.46
N ASN A 12 0.14 0.43 12.44
CA ASN A 12 1.32 1.28 12.26
C ASN A 12 1.90 1.30 10.84
N ALA A 13 1.26 0.66 9.85
CA ALA A 13 1.65 0.85 8.46
C ALA A 13 1.44 2.32 8.07
N VAL A 14 2.37 2.83 7.27
CA VAL A 14 2.36 4.21 6.81
C VAL A 14 1.84 4.24 5.37
N CYS A 15 0.82 5.06 5.13
CA CYS A 15 0.23 5.28 3.83
C CYS A 15 0.58 6.69 3.34
N PHE A 16 0.82 6.80 2.05
CA PHE A 16 1.05 8.06 1.35
C PHE A 16 -0.08 8.28 0.35
N ASP A 17 -0.73 9.45 0.40
CA ASP A 17 -1.84 9.78 -0.47
C ASP A 17 -1.47 10.79 -1.57
N ALA A 18 -2.36 10.95 -2.55
CA ALA A 18 -2.14 11.83 -3.71
C ALA A 18 -2.05 13.32 -3.35
N THR A 19 -2.43 13.70 -2.12
CA THR A 19 -2.28 15.07 -1.62
C THR A 19 -0.87 15.32 -1.06
N GLY A 20 -0.01 14.29 -1.03
CA GLY A 20 1.29 14.35 -0.39
C GLY A 20 1.22 14.16 1.12
N THR A 21 0.08 13.72 1.66
CA THR A 21 -0.10 13.54 3.10
C THR A 21 0.26 12.11 3.50
N VAL A 22 1.01 12.01 4.61
CA VAL A 22 1.35 10.74 5.24
C VAL A 22 0.38 10.45 6.37
N LYS A 23 -0.21 9.25 6.36
CA LYS A 23 -1.15 8.78 7.37
C LYS A 23 -0.69 7.44 7.94
N THR A 24 -0.96 7.21 9.22
CA THR A 24 -0.68 5.93 9.86
C THR A 24 -1.97 5.16 10.09
N ILE A 25 -2.00 3.89 9.69
CA ILE A 25 -3.13 2.99 9.97
C ILE A 25 -3.09 2.62 11.46
N ILE A 26 -4.12 2.99 12.21
CA ILE A 26 -4.24 2.66 13.63
C ILE A 26 -5.22 1.54 13.92
N ASP A 27 -6.20 1.37 13.03
CA ASP A 27 -7.20 0.33 13.12
C ASP A 27 -7.76 -0.03 11.73
N LEU A 28 -8.29 -1.24 11.63
CA LEU A 28 -8.82 -1.82 10.41
C LEU A 28 -10.07 -2.61 10.76
N VAL A 29 -11.24 -2.15 10.31
CA VAL A 29 -12.54 -2.69 10.69
C VAL A 29 -13.20 -3.36 9.49
N PRO A 30 -13.51 -4.67 9.54
CA PRO A 30 -14.26 -5.36 8.50
C PRO A 30 -15.61 -4.68 8.26
N LEU A 31 -15.98 -4.42 7.00
CA LEU A 31 -17.29 -3.84 6.67
C LEU A 31 -18.44 -4.84 6.79
N ARG A 32 -18.12 -6.14 6.89
CA ARG A 32 -19.06 -7.24 7.14
C ARG A 32 -18.40 -8.28 8.03
N ASP A 33 -19.21 -9.14 8.64
CA ASP A 33 -18.69 -10.26 9.41
C ASP A 33 -17.88 -11.22 8.55
N LEU A 34 -16.76 -11.67 9.10
CA LEU A 34 -15.88 -12.65 8.48
C LEU A 34 -16.56 -14.02 8.51
N THR A 35 -16.94 -14.52 7.34
CA THR A 35 -17.47 -15.89 7.20
C THR A 35 -16.36 -16.93 7.31
N TRP A 36 -16.72 -18.19 7.51
CA TRP A 36 -15.75 -19.30 7.45
C TRP A 36 -14.98 -19.34 6.13
N ARG A 37 -15.66 -19.04 5.02
CA ARG A 37 -15.06 -18.99 3.68
C ARG A 37 -13.98 -17.91 3.57
N ASP A 38 -14.21 -16.74 4.19
CA ASP A 38 -13.24 -15.64 4.20
C ASP A 38 -12.00 -16.03 5.03
N ARG A 39 -12.18 -16.75 6.14
CA ARG A 39 -11.08 -17.26 6.98
C ARG A 39 -10.24 -18.31 6.26
N MET A 40 -10.85 -19.14 5.43
CA MET A 40 -10.17 -20.19 4.66
C MET A 40 -9.42 -19.64 3.42
N MET A 41 -9.67 -18.39 3.03
CA MET A 41 -9.04 -17.76 1.86
C MET A 41 -8.50 -16.36 2.18
N PRO A 42 -7.50 -16.24 3.08
CA PRO A 42 -6.99 -14.95 3.55
C PRO A 42 -6.33 -14.10 2.45
N TRP A 43 -5.97 -14.70 1.32
CA TRP A 43 -5.42 -14.01 0.15
C TRP A 43 -6.48 -13.29 -0.70
N ARG A 44 -7.78 -13.46 -0.40
CA ARG A 44 -8.84 -12.77 -1.14
C ARG A 44 -9.00 -11.34 -0.61
N PRO A 45 -9.23 -10.36 -1.50
CA PRO A 45 -9.62 -9.03 -1.09
C PRO A 45 -10.88 -9.08 -0.22
N PHE A 46 -10.85 -8.36 0.91
CA PHE A 46 -11.97 -8.25 1.82
C PHE A 46 -12.25 -6.76 2.10
N PRO A 47 -13.51 -6.32 2.06
CA PRO A 47 -13.85 -4.91 2.26
C PRO A 47 -13.63 -4.50 3.73
N VAL A 48 -12.81 -3.47 3.94
CA VAL A 48 -12.43 -2.98 5.28
C VAL A 48 -12.48 -1.45 5.31
N ARG A 49 -12.84 -0.89 6.47
CA ARG A 49 -12.68 0.52 6.78
C ARG A 49 -11.36 0.72 7.49
N LEU A 50 -10.55 1.66 7.00
CA LEU A 50 -9.29 2.05 7.65
C LEU A 50 -9.54 3.23 8.58
N THR A 51 -9.04 3.13 9.81
CA THR A 51 -8.94 4.27 10.72
C THR A 51 -7.51 4.79 10.64
N LEU A 52 -7.39 6.08 10.30
CA LEU A 52 -6.13 6.75 10.03
C LEU A 52 -5.90 7.87 11.04
N GLN A 53 -4.64 8.10 11.38
CA GLN A 53 -4.19 9.29 12.12
C GLN A 53 -3.07 10.00 11.34
N PRO A 54 -2.76 11.28 11.65
CA PRO A 54 -1.58 11.93 11.10
C PRO A 54 -0.34 11.08 11.30
N GLY A 55 0.39 10.83 10.21
CA GLY A 55 1.62 10.06 10.23
C GLY A 55 2.84 10.91 10.56
N PRO A 56 4.06 10.33 10.49
CA PRO A 56 5.28 11.11 10.60
C PRO A 56 5.35 12.15 9.47
N ASN A 57 5.96 13.30 9.78
CA ASN A 57 6.23 14.32 8.77
C ASN A 57 7.36 13.81 7.86
N LEU A 58 7.00 13.30 6.68
CA LEU A 58 7.96 12.85 5.67
C LEU A 58 7.79 13.72 4.43
N SER A 59 8.92 14.15 3.88
CA SER A 59 8.96 14.78 2.57
C SER A 59 8.73 13.75 1.46
N ILE A 60 8.43 14.24 0.25
CA ILE A 60 8.37 13.42 -0.97
C ILE A 60 9.72 12.69 -1.19
N GLU A 61 10.83 13.35 -0.87
CA GLU A 61 12.17 12.80 -0.99
C GLU A 61 12.38 11.64 -0.02
N ASP A 62 11.96 11.78 1.25
CA ASP A 62 12.02 10.71 2.25
C ASP A 62 11.21 9.48 1.83
N VAL A 63 10.02 9.68 1.25
CA VAL A 63 9.17 8.60 0.75
C VAL A 63 9.84 7.90 -0.43
N ARG A 64 10.41 8.66 -1.37
CA ARG A 64 11.14 8.13 -2.51
C ARG A 64 12.36 7.32 -2.07
N ASP A 65 13.15 7.83 -1.14
CA ASP A 65 14.36 7.17 -0.66
C ASP A 65 14.03 5.85 0.05
N ARG A 66 12.94 5.81 0.82
CA ARG A 66 12.45 4.56 1.41
C ARG A 66 12.02 3.55 0.35
N LEU A 67 11.31 3.97 -0.69
CA LEU A 67 10.92 3.08 -1.79
C LEU A 67 12.14 2.53 -2.54
N LEU A 68 13.15 3.38 -2.80
CA LEU A 68 14.40 2.96 -3.42
C LEU A 68 15.19 1.99 -2.52
N SER A 69 15.21 2.22 -1.21
CA SER A 69 15.84 1.30 -0.25
C SER A 69 15.16 -0.07 -0.26
N ILE A 70 13.84 -0.12 -0.37
CA ILE A 70 13.08 -1.36 -0.46
C ILE A 70 13.40 -2.09 -1.77
N LEU A 71 13.33 -1.40 -2.91
CA LEU A 71 13.62 -1.98 -4.22
C LEU A 71 15.06 -2.49 -4.33
N ARG A 72 16.04 -1.84 -3.68
CA ARG A 72 17.45 -2.25 -3.74
C ARG A 72 17.80 -3.33 -2.72
N GLY A 73 17.09 -3.36 -1.58
CA GLY A 73 17.44 -4.21 -0.45
C GLY A 73 16.79 -5.59 -0.45
N ASP A 74 15.70 -5.76 -1.20
CA ASP A 74 14.88 -6.98 -1.13
C ASP A 74 14.87 -7.72 -2.47
N SER A 75 15.70 -8.77 -2.57
CA SER A 75 15.80 -9.60 -3.78
C SER A 75 14.48 -10.31 -4.10
N GLU A 76 13.63 -10.56 -3.11
CA GLU A 76 12.35 -11.24 -3.30
C GLU A 76 11.32 -10.33 -3.97
N ILE A 77 11.45 -9.00 -3.84
CA ILE A 77 10.55 -8.06 -4.51
C ILE A 77 10.64 -8.19 -6.03
N ALA A 78 11.83 -8.48 -6.57
CA ALA A 78 12.04 -8.64 -8.00
C ALA A 78 11.12 -9.71 -8.62
N ASP A 79 10.86 -10.81 -7.90
CA ASP A 79 9.98 -11.90 -8.36
C ASP A 79 8.50 -11.50 -8.43
N PHE A 80 8.12 -10.45 -7.70
CA PHE A 80 6.75 -9.92 -7.68
C PHE A 80 6.54 -8.75 -8.63
N LEU A 81 7.62 -8.12 -9.09
CA LEU A 81 7.56 -7.05 -10.07
C LEU A 81 7.17 -7.64 -11.43
N LYS A 82 6.24 -6.97 -12.11
CA LYS A 82 5.90 -7.28 -13.51
C LYS A 82 6.90 -6.68 -14.50
N MET A 83 8.04 -6.19 -14.01
CA MET A 83 9.05 -5.48 -14.78
C MET A 83 10.44 -5.63 -14.14
N PRO A 84 11.52 -5.38 -14.90
CA PRO A 84 12.87 -5.39 -14.36
C PRO A 84 13.04 -4.42 -13.18
N ILE A 85 13.82 -4.82 -12.19
CA ILE A 85 14.07 -4.03 -10.98
C ILE A 85 14.76 -2.69 -11.29
N ASP A 86 15.66 -2.67 -12.26
CA ASP A 86 16.36 -1.45 -12.69
C ASP A 86 15.39 -0.41 -13.27
N ASP A 87 14.42 -0.87 -14.06
CA ASP A 87 13.37 0.00 -14.62
C ASP A 87 12.45 0.54 -13.53
N ALA A 88 12.14 -0.28 -12.53
CA ALA A 88 11.37 0.14 -11.36
C ALA A 88 12.12 1.22 -10.54
N ILE A 89 13.42 1.02 -10.31
CA ILE A 89 14.29 1.98 -9.64
C ILE A 89 14.33 3.30 -10.43
N ALA A 90 14.57 3.25 -11.74
CA ALA A 90 14.65 4.43 -12.59
C ALA A 90 13.34 5.25 -12.57
N ARG A 91 12.18 4.58 -12.59
CA ARG A 91 10.87 5.24 -12.48
C ARG A 91 10.66 5.94 -11.15
N VAL A 92 11.01 5.28 -10.05
CA VAL A 92 10.90 5.89 -8.72
C VAL A 92 11.85 7.08 -8.58
N GLN A 93 13.06 7.02 -9.16
CA GLN A 93 14.00 8.14 -9.17
C GLN A 93 13.48 9.35 -9.94
N ALA A 94 12.79 9.12 -11.06
CA ALA A 94 12.23 10.17 -11.91
C ALA A 94 10.93 10.80 -11.35
N ALA A 95 10.36 10.26 -10.27
CA ALA A 95 9.15 10.80 -9.66
C ALA A 95 9.45 12.03 -8.78
N HIS A 96 8.75 13.12 -9.05
CA HIS A 96 8.90 14.41 -8.36
C HIS A 96 7.59 14.92 -7.72
N SER A 97 6.45 14.31 -8.04
CA SER A 97 5.16 14.63 -7.43
C SER A 97 4.57 13.45 -6.64
N PRO A 98 3.65 13.70 -5.67
CA PRO A 98 2.99 12.63 -4.93
C PRO A 98 2.29 11.61 -5.83
N SER A 99 1.62 12.10 -6.87
CA SER A 99 0.92 11.27 -7.86
C SER A 99 1.89 10.42 -8.70
N GLU A 100 3.04 10.98 -9.09
CA GLU A 100 4.08 10.23 -9.81
C GLU A 100 4.69 9.13 -8.93
N ILE A 101 4.94 9.42 -7.64
CA ILE A 101 5.41 8.40 -6.70
C ILE A 101 4.39 7.26 -6.59
N ILE A 102 3.11 7.59 -6.45
CA ILE A 102 2.04 6.59 -6.37
C ILE A 102 1.98 5.77 -7.65
N GLU A 103 2.10 6.38 -8.83
CA GLU A 103 2.04 5.65 -10.10
C GLU A 103 3.28 4.76 -10.31
N ALA A 104 4.48 5.25 -9.97
CA ALA A 104 5.71 4.46 -9.98
C ALA A 104 5.61 3.27 -9.00
N ALA A 105 5.02 3.50 -7.82
CA ALA A 105 4.72 2.47 -6.84
C ALA A 105 3.60 1.52 -7.30
N ARG A 106 2.65 1.96 -8.13
CA ARG A 106 1.49 1.17 -8.54
C ARG A 106 1.85 0.09 -9.55
N VAL A 107 2.78 0.38 -10.46
CA VAL A 107 3.30 -0.60 -11.43
C VAL A 107 4.17 -1.66 -10.75
N THR A 108 4.79 -1.29 -9.62
CA THR A 108 5.64 -2.17 -8.81
C THR A 108 4.84 -2.90 -7.71
N SER A 109 3.71 -2.34 -7.28
CA SER A 109 2.83 -2.97 -6.30
C SER A 109 1.96 -4.04 -6.96
N PHE A 110 2.18 -5.27 -6.51
CA PHE A 110 1.29 -6.42 -6.58
C PHE A 110 -0.13 -6.13 -7.11
N THR A 111 -0.43 -6.63 -8.30
CA THR A 111 -1.82 -6.72 -8.78
C THR A 111 -2.57 -7.80 -8.00
N ARG A 112 -3.00 -7.48 -6.77
CA ARG A 112 -4.20 -8.06 -6.15
C ARG A 112 -4.91 -7.11 -5.18
N MET A 113 -4.86 -5.81 -5.44
CA MET A 113 -5.96 -4.90 -5.08
C MET A 113 -6.61 -4.42 -6.37
N ARG A 114 -7.64 -5.15 -6.81
CA ARG A 114 -8.62 -4.60 -7.73
C ARG A 114 -9.35 -3.52 -6.94
N TRP A 115 -8.82 -2.29 -6.96
CA TRP A 115 -9.54 -1.11 -6.55
C TRP A 115 -10.83 -1.12 -7.37
N GLY A 116 -11.93 -1.48 -6.70
CA GLY A 116 -13.26 -1.33 -7.26
C GLY A 116 -13.43 0.13 -7.62
N LYS A 117 -13.90 0.36 -8.85
CA LYS A 117 -14.43 1.64 -9.30
C LYS A 117 -15.44 2.15 -8.25
N SER A 118 -15.06 3.13 -7.44
CA SER A 118 -15.93 4.15 -6.87
C SER A 118 -15.11 5.06 -5.96
N TRP A 119 -14.40 6.03 -6.54
CA TRP A 119 -14.33 7.31 -5.85
C TRP A 119 -15.56 8.07 -6.35
N GLY A 120 -16.65 7.87 -5.61
CA GLY A 120 -17.72 8.85 -5.62
C GLY A 120 -17.10 10.15 -5.12
N SER A 121 -17.22 11.18 -5.95
CA SER A 121 -17.03 12.56 -5.54
C SER A 121 -17.78 12.77 -4.22
N ILE A 122 -17.04 13.12 -3.16
CA ILE A 122 -17.64 13.83 -2.05
C ILE A 122 -17.69 15.29 -2.51
N GLY A 123 -18.81 15.61 -3.14
CA GLY A 123 -19.43 16.93 -3.20
C GLY A 123 -20.85 16.79 -2.69
#